data_AF-A0AAJ2ERU8-F1
#
_entry.id   AF-A0AAJ2ERU8-F1
#
_cell.length_a   1.000
_cell.length_b   1.000
_cell.length_c   1.000
_cell.angle_alpha   90.00
_cell.angle_beta   90.00
_cell.angle_gamma   90.00
#
_symmetry.space_group_name_H-M   'P 1'
#
loop_
_entity.id
_entity.type
_entity.pdbx_description
1 polymer ?
#
loop_
_entity_poly.entity_id
_entity_poly.type
_entity_poly.pdbx_seq_one_letter_code
_entity_poly.pdbx_strand_id
1 'polypeptide(L)'
;MDEDDASTRFMTAVEEFLRIAPAGLQPTGAAIIVAVHIGIGSDSRSLSNKLGMAHALVLREVNALSDTMLRIVRRETRTQRTFVALTDEAQALAATASQALMKSSLSNSETP
;
A
#
# COMPACT_ATOMS: atom_id res chain seq x y z
N MET A 1 -6.76 16.02 13.21
CA MET A 1 -5.82 15.45 12.24
C MET A 1 -6.41 15.76 10.88
N ASP A 2 -5.79 16.67 10.16
CA ASP A 2 -6.32 17.18 8.89
C ASP A 2 -6.15 16.12 7.81
N GLU A 3 -7.12 16.03 6.90
CA GLU A 3 -7.13 15.03 5.82
C GLU A 3 -5.90 15.15 4.90
N ASP A 4 -5.40 16.38 4.75
CA ASP A 4 -4.16 16.68 4.01
C ASP A 4 -2.91 16.07 4.68
N ASP A 5 -2.88 16.06 6.02
CA ASP A 5 -1.78 15.50 6.80
C ASP A 5 -1.80 13.96 6.77
N ALA A 6 -2.98 13.35 6.73
CA ALA A 6 -3.12 11.92 6.50
C ALA A 6 -2.68 11.51 5.08
N SER A 7 -3.08 12.29 4.07
CA SER A 7 -2.70 12.06 2.66
C SER A 7 -1.20 12.23 2.44
N THR A 8 -0.60 13.25 3.07
CA THR A 8 0.85 13.48 3.02
C THR A 8 1.60 12.29 3.62
N ARG A 9 1.22 11.84 4.82
CA ARG A 9 1.84 10.65 5.44
C ARG A 9 1.71 9.40 4.59
N PHE A 10 0.55 9.21 3.96
CA PHE A 10 0.35 8.10 3.03
C PHE A 10 1.32 8.17 1.84
N MET A 11 1.45 9.33 1.20
CA MET A 11 2.35 9.50 0.05
C MET A 11 3.82 9.32 0.45
N THR A 12 4.25 9.84 1.60
CA THR A 12 5.61 9.59 2.11
C THR A 12 5.82 8.11 2.39
N ALA A 13 4.83 7.38 2.91
CA ALA A 13 4.92 5.93 3.10
C ALA A 13 5.12 5.17 1.79
N VAL A 14 4.42 5.58 0.73
CA VAL A 14 4.57 5.02 -0.62
C VAL A 14 5.99 5.28 -1.16
N GLU A 15 6.52 6.48 -0.97
CA GLU A 15 7.88 6.83 -1.39
C GLU A 15 8.97 6.07 -0.61
N GLU A 16 8.82 5.94 0.72
CA GLU A 16 9.70 5.10 1.54
C GLU A 16 9.66 3.63 1.08
N PHE A 17 8.47 3.10 0.80
CA PHE A 17 8.33 1.73 0.31
C PHE A 17 9.02 1.55 -1.04
N LEU A 18 8.82 2.45 -1.99
CA LEU A 18 9.44 2.39 -3.31
C LEU A 18 10.98 2.40 -3.26
N ARG A 19 11.57 3.09 -2.29
CA ARG A 19 13.04 3.13 -2.12
C ARG A 19 13.66 1.78 -1.76
N ILE A 20 12.91 0.94 -1.05
CA ILE A 20 13.41 -0.36 -0.55
C ILE A 20 12.79 -1.55 -1.28
N ALA A 21 11.80 -1.31 -2.13
CA ALA A 21 11.13 -2.35 -2.90
C ALA A 21 12.02 -2.90 -4.03
N PRO A 22 11.73 -4.11 -4.52
CA PRO A 22 12.39 -4.66 -5.70
C PRO A 22 12.27 -3.74 -6.93
N ALA A 23 13.31 -3.74 -7.76
CA ALA A 23 13.34 -2.92 -8.98
C ALA A 23 12.16 -3.25 -9.92
N GLY A 24 11.59 -2.22 -10.54
CA GLY A 24 10.49 -2.35 -11.51
C GLY A 24 9.09 -2.31 -10.89
N LEU A 25 8.97 -2.23 -9.56
CA LEU A 25 7.69 -2.00 -8.90
C LEU A 25 7.10 -0.65 -9.33
N GLN A 26 5.85 -0.65 -9.76
CA GLN A 26 5.14 0.57 -10.15
C GLN A 26 4.64 1.33 -8.92
N PRO A 27 4.60 2.69 -8.95
CA PRO A 27 4.08 3.48 -7.84
C PRO A 27 2.64 3.13 -7.43
N THR A 28 1.80 2.76 -8.39
CA THR A 28 0.43 2.27 -8.15
C THR A 28 0.41 0.97 -7.35
N GLY A 29 1.32 0.05 -7.65
CA GLY A 29 1.50 -1.19 -6.91
C GLY A 29 1.98 -0.95 -5.49
N ALA A 30 2.93 -0.02 -5.30
CA ALA A 30 3.38 0.40 -3.98
C ALA A 30 2.24 1.02 -3.15
N ALA A 31 1.42 1.88 -3.74
CA ALA A 31 0.26 2.46 -3.08
C ALA A 31 -0.75 1.39 -2.62
N ILE A 32 -0.99 0.35 -3.43
CA ILE A 32 -1.84 -0.77 -3.04
C ILE A 32 -1.24 -1.54 -1.86
N ILE A 33 0.07 -1.83 -1.89
CA ILE A 33 0.75 -2.56 -0.81
C ILE A 33 0.66 -1.78 0.50
N VAL A 34 0.98 -0.48 0.48
CA VAL A 34 0.89 0.39 1.66
C VAL A 34 -0.55 0.45 2.17
N ALA A 35 -1.54 0.60 1.28
CA ALA A 35 -2.95 0.63 1.65
C ALA A 35 -3.44 -0.64 2.36
N VAL A 36 -2.96 -1.81 1.91
CA VAL A 36 -3.24 -3.10 2.57
C VAL A 36 -2.54 -3.16 3.92
N HIS A 37 -1.27 -2.75 3.99
CA HIS A 37 -0.47 -2.77 5.22
C HIS A 37 -1.10 -1.95 6.36
N ILE A 38 -1.56 -0.74 6.06
CA ILE A 38 -2.17 0.18 7.04
C ILE A 38 -3.67 -0.10 7.27
N GLY A 39 -4.24 -1.10 6.59
CA GLY A 39 -5.60 -1.57 6.83
C GLY A 39 -6.72 -0.72 6.23
N ILE A 40 -6.42 0.18 5.28
CA ILE A 40 -7.46 1.02 4.64
C ILE A 40 -8.20 0.28 3.52
N GLY A 41 -7.68 -0.83 3.01
CA GLY A 41 -8.38 -1.71 2.07
C GLY A 41 -7.76 -3.10 1.99
N SER A 42 -8.60 -4.13 1.83
CA SER A 42 -8.17 -5.54 1.74
C SER A 42 -8.79 -6.29 0.55
N ASP A 43 -9.53 -5.56 -0.30
CA ASP A 43 -10.09 -6.10 -1.53
C ASP A 43 -10.09 -5.04 -2.65
N SER A 44 -10.12 -5.51 -3.89
CA SER A 44 -9.98 -4.65 -5.08
C SER A 44 -10.97 -3.49 -5.16
N ARG A 45 -12.21 -3.64 -4.66
CA ARG A 45 -13.19 -2.54 -4.64
C ARG A 45 -12.88 -1.52 -3.56
N SER A 46 -12.55 -1.98 -2.36
CA SER A 46 -12.19 -1.09 -1.25
C SER A 46 -10.93 -0.28 -1.58
N LEU A 47 -9.92 -0.93 -2.17
CA LEU A 47 -8.69 -0.27 -2.65
C LEU A 47 -8.99 0.75 -3.75
N SER A 48 -9.81 0.41 -4.74
CA SER A 48 -10.24 1.34 -5.80
C SER A 48 -10.91 2.59 -5.22
N ASN A 49 -11.85 2.41 -4.30
CA ASN A 49 -12.57 3.53 -3.68
C ASN A 49 -11.67 4.40 -2.81
N LYS A 50 -10.80 3.78 -1.99
CA LYS A 50 -9.95 4.52 -1.04
C LYS A 50 -8.80 5.25 -1.71
N LEU A 51 -8.27 4.70 -2.79
CA LEU A 51 -7.17 5.31 -3.54
C LEU A 51 -7.65 6.19 -4.70
N GLY A 52 -8.97 6.33 -4.90
CA GLY A 52 -9.54 7.08 -6.02
C GLY A 52 -9.16 6.53 -7.39
N MET A 53 -8.81 5.24 -7.47
CA MET A 53 -8.33 4.60 -8.69
C MET A 53 -9.44 3.83 -9.40
N ALA A 54 -9.34 3.72 -10.73
CA ALA A 54 -10.21 2.84 -11.50
C ALA A 54 -10.05 1.38 -11.06
N HIS A 55 -11.17 0.67 -10.85
CA HIS A 55 -11.16 -0.74 -10.41
C HIS A 55 -10.34 -1.65 -11.32
N ALA A 56 -10.40 -1.43 -12.64
CA ALA A 56 -9.63 -2.21 -13.61
C ALA A 56 -8.11 -2.02 -13.45
N LEU A 57 -7.65 -0.80 -13.09
CA LEU A 57 -6.24 -0.53 -12.79
C LEU A 57 -5.82 -1.26 -11.51
N VAL A 58 -6.66 -1.21 -10.46
CA VAL A 58 -6.39 -1.96 -9.23
C VAL A 58 -6.30 -3.47 -9.50
N LEU A 59 -7.20 -4.03 -10.31
CA LEU A 59 -7.14 -5.44 -10.69
C LEU A 59 -5.87 -5.78 -11.49
N ARG A 60 -5.44 -4.89 -12.40
CA ARG A 60 -4.19 -5.06 -13.15
C ARG A 60 -3.00 -5.18 -12.19
N GLU A 61 -2.88 -4.24 -11.26
CA GLU A 61 -1.79 -4.23 -10.28
C GLU A 61 -1.87 -5.44 -9.34
N VAL A 62 -3.06 -5.76 -8.81
CA VAL A 62 -3.26 -6.95 -7.96
C VAL A 62 -2.83 -8.22 -8.67
N ASN A 63 -3.15 -8.37 -9.96
CA ASN A 63 -2.72 -9.53 -10.74
C ASN A 63 -1.20 -9.52 -10.99
N ALA A 64 -0.59 -8.36 -11.25
CA ALA A 64 0.85 -8.25 -11.45
C ALA A 64 1.67 -8.53 -10.18
N LEU A 65 1.13 -8.17 -9.01
CA LEU A 65 1.74 -8.37 -7.70
C LEU A 65 1.41 -9.73 -7.07
N SER A 66 0.45 -10.46 -7.65
CA SER A 66 0.09 -11.82 -7.23
C SER A 66 1.34 -12.68 -7.18
N ASP A 67 1.45 -13.49 -6.12
CA ASP A 67 2.50 -14.49 -5.92
C ASP A 67 3.91 -13.91 -5.68
N THR A 68 4.05 -12.59 -5.64
CA THR A 68 5.29 -11.89 -5.27
C THR A 68 5.08 -11.04 -4.02
N MET A 69 4.26 -10.00 -4.11
CA MET A 69 4.01 -9.04 -3.03
C MET A 69 2.61 -9.18 -2.43
N LEU A 70 1.67 -9.77 -3.18
CA LEU A 70 0.30 -10.03 -2.74
C LEU A 70 -0.05 -11.50 -2.87
N ARG A 71 -0.84 -11.98 -1.92
CA ARG A 71 -1.52 -13.28 -1.94
C ARG A 71 -3.01 -13.06 -2.15
N ILE A 72 -3.59 -13.76 -3.11
CA ILE A 72 -5.04 -13.74 -3.30
C ILE A 72 -5.68 -14.67 -2.27
N VAL A 73 -6.45 -14.09 -1.35
CA VAL A 73 -7.12 -14.82 -0.28
C VAL A 73 -8.38 -15.50 -0.80
N ARG A 74 -9.20 -14.76 -1.54
CA ARG A 74 -10.41 -15.28 -2.18
C ARG A 74 -10.90 -14.36 -3.29
N ARG A 75 -11.67 -14.91 -4.23
CA ARG A 75 -12.37 -14.15 -5.28
C ARG A 75 -13.87 -14.34 -5.13
N GLU A 76 -14.62 -13.25 -5.15
CA GLU A 76 -16.08 -13.28 -5.16
C GLU A 76 -16.61 -12.98 -6.56
N THR A 77 -17.21 -13.98 -7.20
CA THR A 77 -17.73 -13.87 -8.57
C THR A 77 -18.90 -12.90 -8.67
N ARG A 78 -19.82 -12.92 -7.70
CA ARG A 78 -21.03 -12.07 -7.69
C ARG A 78 -20.70 -10.57 -7.63
N THR A 79 -19.65 -10.20 -6.88
CA THR A 79 -19.29 -8.79 -6.61
C THR A 79 -18.06 -8.33 -7.39
N GLN A 80 -17.40 -9.25 -8.11
CA GLN A 80 -16.13 -9.03 -8.80
C GLN A 80 -15.04 -8.45 -7.88
N ARG A 81 -15.04 -8.90 -6.62
CA ARG A 81 -14.05 -8.53 -5.60
C ARG A 81 -12.96 -9.58 -5.51
N THR A 82 -11.71 -9.12 -5.47
CA THR A 82 -10.55 -9.96 -5.18
C THR A 82 -9.99 -9.51 -3.85
N PHE A 83 -10.04 -10.39 -2.85
CA PHE A 83 -9.48 -10.15 -1.53
C PHE A 83 -8.01 -10.53 -1.53
N VAL A 84 -7.18 -9.67 -0.94
CA VAL A 84 -5.73 -9.80 -0.94
C VAL A 84 -5.17 -9.68 0.46
N ALA A 85 -4.03 -10.33 0.67
CA ALA A 85 -3.17 -10.14 1.83
C ALA A 85 -1.75 -9.91 1.33
N LEU A 86 -0.90 -9.28 2.15
CA LEU A 86 0.51 -9.16 1.84
C LEU A 86 1.22 -10.51 1.99
N THR A 87 2.27 -10.72 1.19
CA THR A 87 3.25 -11.76 1.49
C THR A 87 4.08 -11.35 2.70
N ASP A 88 4.76 -12.31 3.34
CA ASP A 88 5.57 -12.03 4.52
C ASP A 88 6.71 -11.04 4.20
N GLU A 89 7.28 -11.16 3.00
CA GLU A 89 8.29 -10.23 2.47
C GLU A 89 7.72 -8.82 2.29
N ALA A 90 6.58 -8.67 1.62
CA ALA A 90 5.95 -7.38 1.41
C ALA A 90 5.52 -6.73 2.75
N GLN A 91 5.03 -7.53 3.69
CA GLN A 91 4.68 -7.07 5.03
C GLN A 91 5.92 -6.55 5.79
N ALA A 92 7.06 -7.23 5.69
CA ALA A 92 8.30 -6.80 6.31
C ALA A 92 8.80 -5.47 5.71
N LEU A 93 8.81 -5.36 4.37
CA LEU A 93 9.19 -4.11 3.69
C LEU A 93 8.27 -2.95 4.06
N ALA A 94 6.95 -3.18 4.07
CA ALA A 94 5.99 -2.14 4.43
C ALA A 94 6.13 -1.69 5.90
N ALA A 95 6.44 -2.62 6.81
CA ALA A 95 6.76 -2.30 8.19
C ALA A 95 8.05 -1.46 8.30
N THR A 96 9.11 -1.80 7.56
CA THR A 96 10.35 -1.02 7.52
C THR A 96 10.12 0.40 7.02
N ALA A 97 9.37 0.56 5.92
CA ALA A 97 9.01 1.88 5.38
C ALA A 97 8.21 2.71 6.40
N SER A 98 7.22 2.10 7.06
CA SER A 98 6.40 2.79 8.08
C SER A 98 7.22 3.21 9.30
N GLN A 99 8.18 2.39 9.74
CA GLN A 99 9.08 2.74 10.84
C GLN A 99 10.02 3.91 10.48
N ALA A 100 10.47 4.00 9.23
CA ALA A 100 11.28 5.13 8.77
C ALA A 100 10.52 6.46 8.89
N LEU A 101 9.22 6.48 8.56
CA LEU A 101 8.35 7.65 8.75
C LEU A 101 8.23 8.06 10.22
N MET A 102 8.05 7.09 11.12
CA MET A 102 7.94 7.35 12.56
C MET A 102 9.24 7.97 13.10
N LYS A 103 10.40 7.43 12.69
CA LYS A 103 11.71 7.96 13.08
C LYS A 103 11.95 9.37 12.53
N SER A 104 11.60 9.62 11.27
CA SER A 104 11.72 10.96 10.67
C SER A 104 10.82 11.97 11.37
N SER A 105 9.62 11.57 11.79
CA SER A 105 8.69 12.42 12.53
C SER A 105 9.21 12.78 13.93
N LEU A 106 9.94 11.85 14.57
CA LEU A 106 10.61 12.08 15.86
C LEU A 106 11.84 13.00 15.71
N SER A 107 12.63 12.82 14.64
CA SER A 107 13.82 13.64 14.38
C SER A 107 13.51 15.10 14.00
N ASN A 108 12.37 15.37 13.37
CA ASN A 108 11.94 16.73 13.05
C ASN A 108 11.48 17.53 14.28
N SER A 109 11.44 16.92 15.47
CA SER A 109 11.12 17.60 16.74
C SER A 109 12.35 18.12 17.50
N GLU A 110 13.56 17.87 16.98
CA GLU A 110 14.81 18.40 17.52
C GLU A 110 15.46 19.37 16.53
N THR A 111 15.05 20.65 16.57
CA THR A 111 15.94 21.78 16.26
C THR A 111 15.37 23.06 16.91
N PRO A 112 16.23 23.90 17.55
CA PRO A 112 15.83 24.97 18.47
C PRO A 112 15.38 26.27 17.81
#